data_AF-A0A7W1IC21-F1
#
_entry.id   AF-A0A7W1IC21-F1
#
_cell.length_a   1.000
_cell.length_b   1.000
_cell.length_c   1.000
_cell.angle_alpha   90.00
_cell.angle_beta   90.00
_cell.angle_gamma   90.00
#
_symmetry.space_group_name_H-M   'P 1'
#
loop_
_entity.id
_entity.type
_entity.pdbx_description
1 polymer ?
#
loop_
_entity_poly.entity_id
_entity_poly.type
_entity_poly.pdbx_seq_one_letter_code
_entity_poly.pdbx_strand_id
1 'polypeptide(L)'
;PVKGQQPGRRFTHHPDTGAQLAGAVLPHWERITDAVIRAAASLPFNRMAGWDVLMDRDGQPVILEANGLSGVDVLQIHGGLLTEPRVRRFYDSFGVLGRRRHPAAR
;
A
#
# COMPACT_ATOMS: atom_id res chain seq x y z
N PRO A 1 -16.90 16.64 8.11
CA PRO A 1 -16.91 16.09 6.73
C PRO A 1 -16.20 14.73 6.67
N VAL A 2 -16.90 13.67 6.26
CA VAL A 2 -16.27 12.34 6.05
C VAL A 2 -15.51 12.38 4.73
N LYS A 3 -14.19 12.17 4.77
CA LYS A 3 -13.34 12.03 3.57
C LYS A 3 -13.87 10.85 2.75
N GLY A 4 -14.27 11.08 1.48
CA GLY A 4 -14.58 10.01 0.53
C GLY A 4 -16.05 9.79 0.14
N GLN A 5 -17.02 10.59 0.61
CA GLN A 5 -18.41 10.48 0.18
C GLN A 5 -18.78 11.46 -0.95
N GLN A 6 -18.17 11.28 -2.12
CA GLN A 6 -18.76 11.77 -3.37
C GLN A 6 -18.95 10.56 -4.30
N PRO A 7 -20.03 10.46 -5.09
CA PRO A 7 -20.16 9.43 -6.11
C PRO A 7 -18.97 9.55 -7.07
N GLY A 8 -17.94 8.74 -6.86
CA GLY A 8 -16.66 8.92 -7.51
C GLY A 8 -16.78 8.66 -9.00
N ARG A 9 -16.61 9.70 -9.81
CA ARG A 9 -16.40 9.54 -11.25
C ARG A 9 -15.22 8.59 -11.44
N ARG A 10 -15.46 7.45 -12.09
CA ARG A 10 -14.40 6.49 -12.41
C ARG A 10 -13.59 7.04 -13.58
N PHE A 11 -12.28 7.16 -13.38
CA PHE A 11 -11.35 7.60 -14.41
C PHE A 11 -10.57 6.39 -14.93
N THR A 12 -10.50 6.25 -16.25
CA THR A 12 -9.59 5.30 -16.93
C THR A 12 -8.26 5.97 -17.29
N HIS A 13 -8.25 7.31 -17.33
CA HIS A 13 -7.11 8.15 -17.66
C HIS A 13 -7.02 9.31 -16.66
N HIS A 14 -5.81 9.79 -16.39
CA HIS A 14 -5.59 10.95 -15.54
C HIS A 14 -6.30 12.18 -16.13
N PRO A 15 -7.10 12.93 -15.35
CA PRO A 15 -7.93 14.01 -15.86
C PRO A 15 -7.12 15.14 -16.53
N ASP A 16 -5.90 15.39 -16.03
CA ASP A 16 -5.08 16.50 -16.54
C ASP A 16 -4.09 16.10 -17.64
N THR A 17 -3.55 14.87 -17.59
CA THR A 17 -2.47 14.44 -18.49
C THR A 17 -2.94 13.47 -19.57
N GLY A 18 -4.15 12.91 -19.41
CA GLY A 18 -4.65 11.85 -20.28
C GLY A 18 -3.89 10.52 -20.16
N ALA A 19 -2.95 10.38 -19.22
CA ALA A 19 -2.20 9.15 -19.05
C ALA A 19 -3.12 7.99 -18.62
N GLN A 20 -2.97 6.82 -19.24
CA GLN A 20 -3.71 5.62 -18.87
C GLN A 20 -3.39 5.23 -17.42
N LEU A 21 -4.41 4.89 -16.63
CA LEU A 21 -4.24 4.47 -15.24
C LEU A 21 -4.14 2.94 -15.13
N ALA A 22 -5.21 2.22 -15.51
CA ALA A 22 -5.24 0.77 -15.43
C ALA A 22 -4.47 0.15 -16.60
N GLY A 23 -3.55 -0.77 -16.30
CA GLY A 23 -2.68 -1.41 -17.30
C GLY A 23 -1.41 -0.64 -17.64
N ALA A 24 -1.21 0.55 -17.06
CA ALA A 24 0.06 1.25 -17.17
C ALA A 24 1.19 0.44 -16.53
N VAL A 25 2.33 0.39 -17.20
CA VAL A 25 3.55 -0.26 -16.70
C VAL A 25 4.49 0.82 -16.20
N LEU A 26 4.88 0.75 -14.94
CA LEU A 26 5.84 1.70 -14.38
C LEU A 26 7.26 1.28 -14.82
N PRO A 27 8.00 2.14 -15.55
CA PRO A 27 9.35 1.80 -15.97
C PRO A 27 10.27 1.66 -14.76
N HIS A 28 11.29 0.80 -14.89
CA HIS A 28 12.31 0.57 -13.85
C HIS A 28 11.75 0.07 -12.50
N TRP A 29 10.62 -0.63 -12.51
CA TRP A 29 9.97 -1.16 -11.30
C TRP A 29 10.93 -1.88 -10.36
N GLU A 30 11.80 -2.75 -10.88
CA GLU A 30 12.79 -3.48 -10.09
C GLU A 30 13.72 -2.53 -9.31
N ARG A 31 14.19 -1.44 -9.94
CA ARG A 31 15.04 -0.45 -9.28
C ARG A 31 14.30 0.26 -8.15
N ILE A 32 13.03 0.60 -8.38
CA ILE A 32 12.15 1.22 -7.37
C ILE A 32 12.03 0.28 -6.17
N THR A 33 11.68 -0.99 -6.41
CA THR A 33 11.51 -1.97 -5.33
C THR A 33 12.81 -2.22 -4.58
N ASP A 34 13.94 -2.30 -5.28
CA ASP A 34 15.25 -2.49 -4.65
C ASP A 34 15.63 -1.30 -3.75
N ALA A 35 15.36 -0.07 -4.19
CA ALA A 35 15.60 1.12 -3.39
C ALA A 35 14.75 1.12 -2.11
N VAL A 36 13.45 0.79 -2.24
CA VAL A 36 12.53 0.69 -1.09
C VAL A 36 12.94 -0.42 -0.14
N ILE A 37 13.33 -1.60 -0.63
CA ILE A 37 13.78 -2.72 0.21
C ILE A 37 15.03 -2.33 1.01
N ARG A 38 16.02 -1.70 0.37
CA ARG A 38 17.23 -1.21 1.07
C ARG A 38 16.90 -0.16 2.12
N ALA A 39 16.02 0.79 1.80
CA ALA A 39 15.59 1.81 2.75
C ALA A 39 14.82 1.20 3.93
N ALA A 40 13.88 0.28 3.67
CA ALA A 40 13.15 -0.43 4.71
C ALA A 40 14.08 -1.22 5.65
N ALA A 41 15.11 -1.87 5.10
CA ALA A 41 16.10 -2.60 5.89
C ALA A 41 16.91 -1.69 6.84
N SER A 42 17.07 -0.40 6.50
CA SER A 42 17.72 0.59 7.38
C SER A 42 16.83 1.09 8.53
N LEU A 43 15.54 0.75 8.53
CA LEU A 43 14.56 1.16 9.55
C LEU A 43 14.01 -0.08 10.29
N PRO A 44 14.84 -0.82 11.06
CA PRO A 44 14.47 -2.12 11.63
C PRO A 44 13.31 -2.06 12.63
N PHE A 45 13.02 -0.88 13.20
CA PHE A 45 11.89 -0.66 14.09
C PHE A 45 10.56 -0.48 13.32
N ASN A 46 10.61 -0.09 12.05
CA ASN A 46 9.44 0.16 11.23
C ASN A 46 9.12 -1.05 10.34
N ARG A 47 8.21 -1.90 10.81
CA ARG A 47 7.91 -3.20 10.15
C ARG A 47 7.06 -3.07 8.89
N MET A 48 6.38 -1.93 8.71
CA MET A 48 5.50 -1.67 7.58
C MET A 48 5.37 -0.17 7.38
N ALA A 49 5.57 0.29 6.14
CA ALA A 49 5.34 1.68 5.75
C ALA A 49 4.69 1.75 4.37
N GLY A 50 3.90 2.80 4.15
CA GLY A 50 3.56 3.28 2.82
C GLY A 50 4.74 4.07 2.28
N TRP A 51 5.14 3.84 1.04
CA TRP A 51 6.31 4.49 0.46
C TRP A 51 5.89 5.39 -0.69
N ASP A 52 6.26 6.66 -0.59
CA ASP A 52 6.07 7.63 -1.65
C ASP A 52 7.39 7.76 -2.40
N VAL A 53 7.40 7.32 -3.65
CA VAL A 53 8.61 7.23 -4.47
C VAL A 53 8.37 7.90 -5.81
N LEU A 54 9.32 8.74 -6.21
CA LEU A 54 9.37 9.33 -7.53
C LEU A 54 10.47 8.68 -8.36
N MET A 55 10.33 8.80 -9.68
CA MET A 55 11.41 8.56 -10.62
C MET A 55 11.89 9.92 -11.13
N ASP A 56 13.18 10.18 -10.99
CA ASP A 56 13.77 11.41 -11.54
C ASP A 56 13.97 11.33 -13.07
N ARG A 57 14.56 12.38 -13.63
CA ARG A 57 14.78 12.51 -15.08
C ARG A 57 15.80 11.52 -15.63
N ASP A 58 16.67 10.98 -14.77
CA ASP A 58 17.73 10.03 -15.14
C ASP A 58 17.33 8.57 -14.83
N GLY A 59 16.08 8.35 -14.43
CA GLY A 59 15.55 7.04 -14.12
C GLY A 59 16.06 6.49 -12.79
N GLN A 60 16.41 7.36 -11.84
CA GLN A 60 16.75 6.98 -10.46
C GLN A 60 15.54 7.11 -9.53
N PRO A 61 15.28 6.09 -8.69
CA PRO A 61 14.26 6.20 -7.65
C PRO A 61 14.66 7.21 -6.57
N VAL A 62 13.74 8.13 -6.26
CA VAL A 62 13.85 9.12 -5.18
C VAL A 62 12.75 8.84 -4.17
N ILE A 63 13.14 8.41 -2.97
CA ILE A 63 12.21 8.17 -1.86
C ILE A 63 11.90 9.52 -1.21
N LEU A 64 10.62 9.89 -1.17
CA LEU A 64 10.16 11.13 -0.55
C LEU A 64 9.74 10.92 0.91
N GLU A 65 8.96 9.86 1.17
CA GLU A 65 8.37 9.63 2.48
C GLU A 65 8.22 8.13 2.79
N ALA A 66 8.36 7.79 4.07
CA ALA A 66 8.02 6.50 4.65
C ALA A 66 6.89 6.67 5.69
N ASN A 67 5.66 6.42 5.25
CA ASN A 67 4.43 6.60 6.02
C ASN A 67 4.17 5.42 6.97
N GLY A 68 4.44 5.58 8.27
CA GLY A 68 4.16 4.55 9.29
C GLY A 68 2.67 4.27 9.54
N LEU A 69 1.79 5.21 9.19
CA LEU A 69 0.32 5.08 9.22
C LEU A 69 -0.21 5.04 7.78
N SER A 70 0.06 3.94 7.08
CA SER A 70 -0.13 3.82 5.62
C SER A 70 -1.58 3.70 5.13
N GLY A 71 -2.57 4.12 5.92
CA GLY A 71 -3.99 4.11 5.52
C GLY A 71 -4.49 2.76 5.03
N VAL A 72 -4.09 1.67 5.70
CA VAL A 72 -4.42 0.28 5.29
C VAL A 72 -5.92 -0.02 5.27
N ASP A 73 -6.74 0.82 5.92
CA ASP A 73 -8.20 0.83 5.86
C ASP A 73 -8.73 1.11 4.44
N VAL A 74 -8.04 1.95 3.65
CA VAL A 74 -8.40 2.23 2.26
C VAL A 74 -8.26 0.98 1.39
N LEU A 75 -7.23 0.15 1.66
CA LEU A 75 -7.04 -1.12 0.95
C LEU A 75 -8.17 -2.12 1.24
N GLN A 76 -8.81 -2.04 2.41
CA GLN A 76 -9.91 -2.94 2.75
C GLN A 76 -11.16 -2.72 1.90
N ILE A 77 -11.39 -1.48 1.45
CA ILE A 77 -12.57 -1.10 0.65
C ILE A 77 -12.57 -1.78 -0.74
N HIS A 78 -11.39 -2.12 -1.27
CA HIS A 78 -11.23 -2.63 -2.64
C HIS A 78 -11.16 -4.16 -2.76
N GLY A 79 -11.25 -4.91 -1.65
CA GLY A 79 -11.15 -6.38 -1.68
C GLY A 79 -10.71 -7.05 -0.38
N GLY A 80 -10.68 -6.30 0.73
CA GLY A 80 -10.28 -6.79 2.05
C GLY A 80 -8.79 -7.10 2.16
N LEU A 81 -8.06 -6.32 2.95
CA LEU A 81 -6.61 -6.47 3.17
C LEU A 81 -6.16 -7.91 3.50
N LEU A 82 -6.98 -8.65 4.26
CA LEU A 82 -6.66 -9.99 4.74
C LEU A 82 -7.03 -11.13 3.78
N THR A 83 -7.52 -10.81 2.57
CA THR A 83 -7.78 -11.82 1.53
C THR A 83 -6.50 -12.32 0.88
N GLU A 84 -5.44 -11.51 0.84
CA GLU A 84 -4.09 -11.93 0.44
C GLU A 84 -3.42 -12.76 1.56
N PRO A 85 -3.14 -14.07 1.34
CA PRO A 85 -2.62 -14.95 2.39
C PRO A 85 -1.27 -14.49 2.98
N ARG A 86 -0.40 -13.85 2.19
CA ARG A 86 0.88 -13.33 2.67
C ARG A 86 0.68 -12.21 3.69
N VAL A 87 -0.21 -11.27 3.38
CA VAL A 87 -0.57 -10.15 4.27
C VAL A 87 -1.20 -10.69 5.55
N ARG A 88 -2.12 -11.66 5.44
CA ARG A 88 -2.70 -12.33 6.61
C ARG A 88 -1.63 -12.97 7.50
N ARG A 89 -0.70 -13.74 6.94
CA ARG A 89 0.40 -14.37 7.70
C ARG A 89 1.29 -13.36 8.38
N PHE A 90 1.59 -12.24 7.72
CA PHE A 90 2.34 -11.14 8.32
C PHE A 90 1.65 -10.64 9.58
N TYR A 91 0.38 -10.22 9.50
CA TYR A 91 -0.36 -9.73 10.67
C TYR A 91 -0.54 -10.79 11.77
N ASP A 92 -0.72 -12.07 11.40
CA ASP A 92 -0.80 -13.18 12.35
C ASP A 92 0.51 -13.41 13.11
N SER A 93 1.66 -13.33 12.42
CA SER A 93 2.98 -13.49 13.04
C SER A 93 3.31 -12.42 14.08
N PHE A 94 2.65 -11.26 14.01
CA PHE A 94 2.75 -10.17 14.99
C PHE A 94 1.59 -10.17 16.00
N GLY A 95 0.73 -11.20 16.01
CA GLY A 95 -0.37 -11.35 16.96
C GLY A 95 -1.53 -10.36 16.76
N VAL A 96 -1.58 -9.65 15.63
CA VAL A 96 -2.57 -8.59 15.38
C VAL A 96 -3.98 -9.15 15.16
N LEU A 97 -4.11 -10.34 14.59
CA LEU A 97 -5.41 -10.90 14.18
C LEU A 97 -6.24 -11.48 15.33
N GLY A 98 -5.67 -11.59 16.54
CA GLY A 98 -6.32 -12.13 17.74
C GLY A 98 -6.75 -13.61 17.62
N ARG A 99 -6.90 -14.30 18.76
CA ARG A 99 -7.65 -15.56 18.78
C ARG A 99 -9.13 -15.22 18.65
N ARG A 100 -9.84 -15.87 17.72
CA ARG A 100 -11.31 -15.78 17.63
C ARG A 100 -11.89 -15.98 19.04
N ARG A 101 -12.61 -14.98 19.58
CA ARG A 101 -13.53 -15.25 20.68
C ARG A 101 -14.61 -16.17 20.10
N HIS A 102 -14.60 -17.44 20.50
CA HIS A 102 -15.75 -18.30 20.27
C HIS A 102 -16.97 -17.61 20.89
N PRO A 103 -18.12 -17.54 20.19
CA PRO A 103 -19.35 -17.20 20.88
C PRO A 103 -19.55 -18.26 21.96
N ALA A 104 -19.78 -17.82 23.20
CA ALA A 104 -20.16 -18.71 24.28
C ALA A 104 -21.34 -19.56 23.77
N ALA A 105 -21.16 -20.89 23.82
CA ALA A 105 -22.27 -21.81 23.59
C ALA A 105 -23.38 -21.43 24.57
N ARG A 106 -24.59 -21.27 24.02
CA ARG A 106 -25.80 -20.99 24.79
C ARG A 106 -26.10 -22.12 25.76
#